data_AF-A0A3N5VX63-F1
#
_entry.id   AF-A0A3N5VX63-F1
#
_cell.length_a   1.000
_cell.length_b   1.000
_cell.length_c   1.000
_cell.angle_alpha   90.00
_cell.angle_beta   90.00
_cell.angle_gamma   90.00
#
_symmetry.space_group_name_H-M   'P 1'
#
loop_
_entity.id
_entity.type
_entity.pdbx_description
1 polymer ?
#
loop_
_entity_poly.entity_id
_entity_poly.type
_entity_poly.pdbx_seq_one_letter_code
_entity_poly.pdbx_strand_id
1 'polypeptide(L)'
;MNALATWKTLVVAAGLLATSVSGAAQQPSKEFDAVDGPNVRVMRHDDGARTLFTRTPDNRTLTKKKFSANGVLMMVTVYRMDANGNPIGCRISDGQGNLLFKVSYGYRKSDGQLVEERMFDARVVRRDPNTGKEMPVQRICYVYDPQGNRSAPIVYNLLPGKTFEEVFGVKSSALETNPFSENPGPANPNARPLGR
;
A
#
# COMPACT_ATOMS: atom_id res chain seq x y z
N MET A 1 9.95 29.16 75.03
CA MET A 1 10.61 29.73 73.84
C MET A 1 12.03 29.18 73.76
N ASN A 2 12.29 28.28 72.81
CA ASN A 2 13.56 28.09 72.08
C ASN A 2 13.49 26.75 71.34
N ALA A 3 13.64 26.84 70.02
CA ALA A 3 13.55 25.75 69.07
C ALA A 3 14.78 24.84 69.16
N LEU A 4 14.55 23.52 69.19
CA LEU A 4 15.59 22.52 68.95
C LEU A 4 15.41 21.96 67.54
N ALA A 5 16.38 22.32 66.70
CA ALA A 5 16.54 21.88 65.34
C ALA A 5 17.11 20.45 65.28
N THR A 6 16.37 19.58 64.60
CA THR A 6 16.80 18.58 63.62
C THR A 6 18.17 17.88 63.75
N TRP A 7 18.14 16.54 63.86
CA TRP A 7 19.21 15.70 63.31
C TRP A 7 18.71 14.35 62.74
N LYS A 8 18.95 14.16 61.42
CA LYS A 8 19.23 12.95 60.60
C LYS A 8 18.48 11.63 60.89
N THR A 9 17.77 11.14 59.87
CA THR A 9 18.12 9.83 59.25
C THR A 9 17.81 9.82 57.76
N LEU A 10 18.82 9.52 56.95
CA LEU A 10 18.74 9.21 55.52
C LEU A 10 18.37 7.73 55.38
N VAL A 11 17.26 7.42 54.71
CA VAL A 11 16.98 6.08 54.19
C VAL A 11 16.80 6.22 52.68
N VAL A 12 17.83 5.85 51.93
CA VAL A 12 17.75 5.69 50.47
C VAL A 12 17.18 4.30 50.22
N ALA A 13 15.89 4.23 49.93
CA ALA A 13 15.27 3.03 49.36
C ALA A 13 15.53 3.04 47.85
N ALA A 14 16.57 2.33 47.42
CA ALA A 14 16.80 2.02 46.01
C ALA A 14 15.75 1.01 45.54
N GLY A 15 14.59 1.52 45.11
CA GLY A 15 13.60 0.73 44.38
C GLY A 15 14.11 0.47 42.96
N LEU A 16 14.64 -0.73 42.71
CA LEU A 16 14.81 -1.26 41.36
C LEU A 16 13.42 -1.39 40.71
N LEU A 17 13.03 -0.36 39.95
CA LEU A 17 12.02 -0.48 38.90
C LEU A 17 12.63 -1.30 37.76
N ALA A 18 12.60 -2.63 37.91
CA ALA A 18 12.69 -3.52 36.76
C ALA A 18 11.37 -3.36 35.98
N THR A 19 11.32 -2.38 35.09
CA THR A 19 10.35 -2.35 34.01
C THR A 19 10.67 -3.52 33.08
N SER A 20 10.16 -4.69 33.44
CA SER A 20 10.02 -5.79 32.50
C SER A 20 9.04 -5.31 31.43
N VAL A 21 9.58 -4.75 30.34
CA VAL A 21 8.89 -4.72 29.06
C VAL A 21 8.82 -6.17 28.62
N SER A 22 7.87 -6.87 29.23
CA SER A 22 7.44 -8.18 28.80
C SER A 22 6.92 -7.95 27.38
N GLY A 23 7.72 -8.31 26.38
CA GLY A 23 7.23 -8.49 25.04
C GLY A 23 6.11 -9.50 25.15
N ALA A 24 4.87 -9.03 25.22
CA ALA A 24 3.71 -9.90 25.31
C ALA A 24 3.78 -10.80 24.07
N ALA A 25 3.99 -12.09 24.30
CA ALA A 25 3.87 -13.08 23.24
C ALA A 25 2.46 -12.93 22.68
N GLN A 26 2.35 -12.34 21.48
CA GLN A 26 1.07 -12.08 20.83
C GLN A 26 0.39 -13.43 20.66
N GLN A 27 -0.70 -13.67 21.39
CA GLN A 27 -1.39 -14.95 21.32
C GLN A 27 -1.92 -15.21 19.90
N PRO A 28 -1.97 -16.47 19.47
CA PRO A 28 -2.56 -16.83 18.19
C PRO A 28 -3.97 -16.26 18.08
N SER A 29 -4.30 -15.66 16.94
CA SER A 29 -5.64 -15.13 16.74
C SER A 29 -6.67 -16.27 16.73
N LYS A 30 -7.85 -16.06 17.32
CA LYS A 30 -8.95 -17.05 17.31
C LYS A 30 -9.41 -17.43 15.90
N GLU A 31 -9.14 -16.57 14.91
CA GLU A 31 -9.50 -16.79 13.51
C GLU A 31 -8.48 -17.67 12.75
N PHE A 32 -7.35 -18.01 13.36
CA PHE A 32 -6.30 -18.79 12.71
C PHE A 32 -6.76 -20.19 12.30
N ASP A 33 -7.67 -20.79 13.08
CA ASP A 33 -8.22 -22.12 12.83
C ASP A 33 -9.54 -22.11 12.08
N ALA A 34 -9.85 -21.00 11.41
CA ALA A 34 -10.98 -20.94 10.50
C ALA A 34 -10.91 -22.05 9.42
N VAL A 35 -12.09 -22.45 8.96
CA VAL A 35 -12.28 -23.41 7.87
C VAL A 35 -13.09 -22.76 6.75
N ASP A 36 -13.07 -23.40 5.59
CA ASP A 36 -13.81 -22.95 4.43
C ASP A 36 -15.33 -22.92 4.69
N GLY A 37 -16.00 -21.95 4.06
CA GLY A 37 -17.46 -21.81 4.15
C GLY A 37 -18.01 -20.96 3.00
N PRO A 38 -19.31 -20.60 3.03
CA PRO A 38 -19.96 -19.86 1.95
C PRO A 38 -19.30 -18.52 1.60
N ASN A 39 -18.73 -17.86 2.62
CA ASN A 39 -18.11 -16.55 2.53
C ASN A 39 -16.68 -16.50 3.10
N VAL A 40 -16.10 -17.68 3.36
CA VAL A 40 -14.79 -17.82 3.99
C VAL A 40 -13.94 -18.79 3.18
N ARG A 41 -12.70 -18.42 2.89
CA ARG A 41 -11.70 -19.28 2.27
C ARG A 41 -10.39 -19.21 3.02
N VAL A 42 -9.77 -20.35 3.24
CA VAL A 42 -8.52 -20.47 3.99
C VAL A 42 -7.45 -21.08 3.10
N MET A 43 -6.46 -20.26 2.77
CA MET A 43 -5.27 -20.69 2.06
C MET A 43 -4.18 -21.02 3.08
N ARG A 44 -3.69 -22.26 3.05
CA ARG A 44 -2.56 -22.73 3.87
C ARG A 44 -1.31 -22.75 2.99
N HIS A 45 -0.21 -22.27 3.55
CA HIS A 45 1.09 -22.21 2.87
C HIS A 45 2.03 -23.28 3.42
N ASP A 46 3.03 -23.68 2.64
CA ASP A 46 3.96 -24.76 3.00
C ASP A 46 4.83 -24.42 4.23
N ASP A 47 5.05 -23.13 4.48
CA ASP A 47 5.76 -22.61 5.66
C ASP A 47 4.91 -22.63 6.94
N GLY A 48 3.69 -23.16 6.89
CA GLY A 48 2.72 -23.17 7.99
C GLY A 48 1.93 -21.88 8.15
N ALA A 49 2.28 -20.80 7.42
CA ALA A 49 1.51 -19.57 7.42
C ALA A 49 0.11 -19.81 6.81
N ARG A 50 -0.82 -18.90 7.13
CA ARG A 50 -2.20 -18.97 6.62
C ARG A 50 -2.67 -17.64 6.09
N THR A 51 -3.56 -17.68 5.11
CA THR A 51 -4.29 -16.50 4.62
C THR A 51 -5.78 -16.79 4.64
N LEU A 52 -6.51 -16.00 5.40
CA LEU A 52 -7.96 -16.05 5.54
C LEU A 52 -8.60 -14.99 4.66
N PHE A 53 -9.56 -15.38 3.85
CA PHE A 53 -10.37 -14.49 3.04
C PHE A 53 -11.81 -14.57 3.52
N THR A 54 -12.37 -13.44 3.95
CA THR A 54 -13.76 -13.32 4.36
C THR A 54 -14.44 -12.25 3.52
N ARG A 55 -15.56 -12.58 2.88
CA ARG A 55 -16.34 -11.61 2.10
C ARG A 55 -17.68 -11.32 2.77
N THR A 56 -18.21 -10.13 2.55
CA THR A 56 -19.59 -9.81 2.93
C THR A 56 -20.58 -10.56 2.03
N PRO A 57 -21.79 -10.90 2.50
CA PRO A 57 -22.79 -11.63 1.69
C PRO A 57 -23.18 -10.92 0.40
N ASP A 58 -23.10 -9.58 0.38
CA ASP A 58 -23.36 -8.74 -0.80
C ASP A 58 -22.15 -8.65 -1.77
N ASN A 59 -21.05 -9.35 -1.47
CA ASN A 59 -19.77 -9.32 -2.19
C ASN A 59 -19.12 -7.93 -2.34
N ARG A 60 -19.56 -6.90 -1.59
CA ARG A 60 -19.03 -5.54 -1.69
C ARG A 60 -17.71 -5.34 -0.96
N THR A 61 -17.41 -6.19 0.01
CA THR A 61 -16.18 -6.12 0.80
C THR A 61 -15.53 -7.49 0.89
N LEU A 62 -14.22 -7.54 0.65
CA LEU A 62 -13.38 -8.72 0.87
C LEU A 62 -12.29 -8.34 1.87
N THR A 63 -12.18 -9.10 2.96
CA THR A 63 -11.13 -8.97 3.97
C THR A 63 -10.15 -10.12 3.80
N LYS A 64 -8.89 -9.79 3.58
CA LYS A 64 -7.77 -10.73 3.57
C LYS A 64 -6.96 -10.55 4.84
N LYS A 65 -6.80 -11.60 5.65
CA LYS A 65 -5.92 -11.61 6.83
C LYS A 65 -4.78 -12.59 6.59
N LYS A 66 -3.54 -12.16 6.81
CA LYS A 66 -2.36 -13.04 6.75
C LYS A 66 -1.89 -13.32 8.17
N PHE A 67 -1.71 -14.59 8.50
CA PHE A 67 -1.19 -15.08 9.76
C PHE A 67 0.19 -15.70 9.55
N SER A 68 1.07 -15.56 10.54
CA SER A 68 2.31 -16.34 10.60
C SER A 68 2.02 -17.82 10.88
N ALA A 69 3.05 -18.66 10.78
CA ALA A 69 2.95 -20.08 11.15
C ALA A 69 2.50 -20.31 12.60
N ASN A 70 2.83 -19.37 13.50
CA ASN A 70 2.47 -19.41 14.92
C ASN A 70 1.08 -18.81 15.19
N GLY A 71 0.31 -18.48 14.15
CA GLY A 71 -1.04 -17.92 14.28
C GLY A 71 -1.12 -16.44 14.66
N VAL A 72 0.01 -15.73 14.64
CA VAL A 72 0.03 -14.28 14.86
C VAL A 72 -0.50 -13.57 13.62
N LEU A 73 -1.46 -12.65 13.80
CA LEU A 73 -1.94 -11.81 12.71
C LEU A 73 -0.85 -10.84 12.28
N MET A 74 -0.47 -10.89 11.00
CA MET A 74 0.62 -10.09 10.43
C MET A 74 0.10 -8.89 9.62
N MET A 75 -1.00 -9.09 8.89
CA MET A 75 -1.51 -8.07 7.97
C MET A 75 -3.00 -8.26 7.74
N VAL A 76 -3.72 -7.15 7.61
CA VAL A 76 -5.12 -7.11 7.19
C VAL A 76 -5.23 -6.25 5.95
N THR A 77 -5.87 -6.76 4.90
CA THR A 77 -6.23 -5.99 3.71
C THR A 77 -7.72 -6.02 3.52
N VAL A 78 -8.37 -4.86 3.53
CA VAL A 78 -9.81 -4.71 3.29
C VAL A 78 -10.02 -4.11 1.92
N TYR A 79 -10.54 -4.90 1.00
CA TYR A 79 -10.89 -4.52 -0.36
C TYR A 79 -12.34 -4.06 -0.41
N ARG A 80 -12.58 -2.98 -1.16
CA ARG A 80 -13.90 -2.64 -1.67
C ARG A 80 -14.02 -3.15 -3.10
N MET A 81 -15.16 -3.76 -3.39
CA MET A 81 -15.44 -4.37 -4.68
C MET A 81 -16.52 -3.59 -5.43
N ASP A 82 -16.47 -3.60 -6.75
CA ASP A 82 -17.60 -3.20 -7.60
C ASP A 82 -18.69 -4.29 -7.62
N ALA A 83 -19.75 -4.05 -8.40
CA ALA A 83 -20.86 -5.01 -8.54
C ALA A 83 -20.47 -6.31 -9.23
N ASN A 84 -19.36 -6.33 -9.98
CA ASN A 84 -18.84 -7.49 -10.70
C ASN A 84 -17.81 -8.28 -9.87
N GLY A 85 -17.50 -7.82 -8.65
CA GLY A 85 -16.51 -8.44 -7.80
C GLY A 85 -15.07 -8.06 -8.14
N ASN A 86 -14.83 -6.95 -8.83
CA ASN A 86 -13.50 -6.40 -9.06
C ASN A 86 -13.11 -5.44 -7.93
N PRO A 87 -11.88 -5.49 -7.40
CA PRO A 87 -11.44 -4.57 -6.37
C PRO A 87 -11.31 -3.14 -6.93
N ILE A 88 -11.99 -2.16 -6.34
CA ILE A 88 -11.85 -0.74 -6.72
C ILE A 88 -10.85 0.01 -5.85
N GLY A 89 -10.60 -0.50 -4.64
CA GLY A 89 -9.59 0.01 -3.74
C GLY A 89 -9.42 -0.88 -2.52
N CYS A 90 -8.31 -0.74 -1.81
CA CYS A 90 -8.12 -1.40 -0.54
C CYS A 90 -7.37 -0.56 0.49
N ARG A 91 -7.51 -0.96 1.75
CA ARG A 91 -6.73 -0.48 2.88
C ARG A 91 -5.90 -1.63 3.41
N ILE A 92 -4.61 -1.41 3.60
CA ILE A 92 -3.65 -2.39 4.11
C ILE A 92 -3.19 -1.90 5.48
N SER A 93 -3.48 -2.69 6.51
CA SER A 93 -3.04 -2.46 7.88
C SER A 93 -2.11 -3.57 8.35
N ASP A 94 -1.26 -3.26 9.31
CA ASP A 94 -0.49 -4.27 10.04
C ASP A 94 -1.38 -5.14 10.95
N GLY A 95 -0.78 -6.10 11.64
CA GLY A 95 -1.46 -6.98 12.58
C GLY A 95 -2.00 -6.31 13.84
N GLN A 96 -1.57 -5.08 14.13
CA GLN A 96 -2.04 -4.26 15.25
C GLN A 96 -3.19 -3.33 14.83
N GLY A 97 -3.47 -3.23 13.52
CA GLY A 97 -4.52 -2.42 12.93
C GLY A 97 -4.05 -1.06 12.42
N ASN A 98 -2.77 -0.71 12.51
CA ASN A 98 -2.27 0.55 11.99
C ASN A 98 -2.34 0.54 10.47
N LEU A 99 -2.97 1.56 9.89
CA LEU A 99 -3.10 1.69 8.44
C LEU A 99 -1.74 2.05 7.83
N LEU A 100 -1.23 1.18 6.96
CA LEU A 100 0.05 1.36 6.29
C LEU A 100 -0.14 1.97 4.89
N PHE A 101 -1.06 1.41 4.10
CA PHE A 101 -1.25 1.81 2.72
C PHE A 101 -2.72 1.88 2.32
N LYS A 102 -3.00 2.73 1.35
CA LYS A 102 -4.23 2.71 0.56
C LYS A 102 -3.87 2.34 -0.87
N VAL A 103 -4.67 1.52 -1.53
CA VAL A 103 -4.48 1.20 -2.95
C VAL A 103 -5.76 1.54 -3.71
N SER A 104 -5.61 2.09 -4.92
CA SER A 104 -6.70 2.23 -5.88
C SER A 104 -6.39 1.42 -7.13
N TYR A 105 -7.43 0.83 -7.73
CA TYR A 105 -7.33 0.01 -8.93
C TYR A 105 -8.00 0.74 -10.09
N GLY A 106 -7.25 0.91 -11.18
CA GLY A 106 -7.67 1.59 -12.39
C GLY A 106 -7.98 0.58 -13.48
N TYR A 107 -9.22 0.63 -13.98
CA TYR A 107 -9.70 -0.24 -15.05
C TYR A 107 -9.87 0.55 -16.34
N ARG A 108 -9.56 -0.08 -17.47
CA ARG A 108 -9.76 0.50 -18.79
C ARG A 108 -11.25 0.47 -19.13
N LYS A 109 -11.78 1.62 -19.55
CA LYS A 109 -13.21 1.76 -19.82
C LYS A 109 -13.72 0.92 -20.99
N SER A 110 -12.85 0.56 -21.95
CA SER A 110 -13.25 -0.14 -23.17
C SER A 110 -13.58 -1.62 -22.94
N ASP A 111 -12.83 -2.29 -22.07
CA ASP A 111 -12.86 -3.75 -21.91
C ASP A 111 -12.88 -4.19 -20.43
N GLY A 112 -12.80 -3.25 -19.48
CA GLY A 112 -12.82 -3.56 -18.05
C GLY A 112 -11.52 -4.20 -17.54
N GLN A 113 -10.44 -4.21 -18.31
CA GLN A 113 -9.16 -4.78 -17.87
C GLN A 113 -8.48 -3.89 -16.82
N LEU A 114 -7.90 -4.51 -15.79
CA LEU A 114 -7.07 -3.80 -14.80
C LEU A 114 -5.79 -3.29 -15.46
N VAL A 115 -5.61 -1.98 -15.56
CA VAL A 115 -4.44 -1.36 -16.20
C VAL A 115 -3.47 -0.74 -15.22
N GLU A 116 -3.93 -0.40 -14.02
CA GLU A 116 -3.09 0.28 -13.05
C GLU A 116 -3.49 -0.02 -11.60
N GLU A 117 -2.50 -0.21 -10.75
CA GLU A 117 -2.64 -0.14 -9.30
C GLU A 117 -1.82 1.05 -8.79
N ARG A 118 -2.42 1.89 -7.95
CA ARG A 118 -1.74 3.04 -7.33
C ARG A 118 -1.77 2.87 -5.84
N MET A 119 -0.59 2.68 -5.24
CA MET A 119 -0.41 2.53 -3.80
C MET A 119 0.03 3.87 -3.20
N PHE A 120 -0.60 4.25 -2.09
CA PHE A 120 -0.35 5.49 -1.36
C PHE A 120 0.06 5.14 0.08
N ASP A 121 1.11 5.77 0.59
CA ASP A 121 1.49 5.62 2.00
C ASP A 121 0.49 6.39 2.87
N ALA A 122 -0.20 5.68 3.76
CA ALA A 122 -1.22 6.26 4.61
C ALA A 122 -0.63 7.03 5.81
N ARG A 123 0.63 6.79 6.14
CA ARG A 123 1.35 7.42 7.26
C ARG A 123 1.98 8.73 6.82
N VAL A 124 2.42 8.79 5.56
CA VAL A 124 3.06 9.98 4.96
C VAL A 124 2.38 10.33 3.63
N VAL A 125 1.40 11.23 3.71
CA VAL A 125 0.65 11.71 2.54
C VAL A 125 1.54 12.62 1.68
N ARG A 126 1.95 12.15 0.51
CA ARG A 126 2.67 12.94 -0.49
C ARG A 126 1.67 13.66 -1.37
N ARG A 127 1.87 14.96 -1.62
CA ARG A 127 1.03 15.74 -2.51
C ARG A 127 1.86 16.34 -3.62
N ASP A 128 1.28 16.35 -4.81
CA ASP A 128 1.81 17.09 -5.94
C ASP A 128 1.73 18.59 -5.60
N PRO A 129 2.83 19.35 -5.66
CA PRO A 129 2.84 20.77 -5.31
C PRO A 129 2.00 21.62 -6.28
N ASN A 130 1.82 21.19 -7.53
CA ASN A 130 1.09 21.93 -8.56
C ASN A 130 -0.42 21.67 -8.49
N THR A 131 -0.82 20.43 -8.16
CA THR A 131 -2.24 20.03 -8.19
C THR A 131 -2.86 19.79 -6.81
N GLY A 132 -2.05 19.70 -5.75
CA GLY A 132 -2.46 19.35 -4.38
C GLY A 132 -2.95 17.91 -4.21
N LYS A 133 -2.98 17.13 -5.30
CA LYS A 133 -3.47 15.75 -5.31
C LYS A 133 -2.48 14.83 -4.64
N GLU A 134 -3.01 13.83 -3.93
CA GLU A 134 -2.18 12.80 -3.31
C GLU A 134 -1.45 11.99 -4.38
N MET A 135 -0.15 11.76 -4.18
CA MET A 135 0.71 11.03 -5.11
C MET A 135 0.97 9.61 -4.63
N PRO A 136 0.93 8.60 -5.51
CA PRO A 136 1.28 7.25 -5.13
C PRO A 136 2.78 7.13 -4.80
N VAL A 137 3.11 6.16 -3.95
CA VAL A 137 4.49 5.75 -3.66
C VAL A 137 4.94 4.59 -4.54
N GLN A 138 3.99 3.84 -5.09
CA GLN A 138 4.23 2.80 -6.09
C GLN A 138 3.08 2.77 -7.09
N ARG A 139 3.40 2.56 -8.36
CA ARG A 139 2.44 2.26 -9.41
C ARG A 139 2.78 0.92 -10.04
N ILE A 140 1.78 0.08 -10.26
CA ILE A 140 1.93 -1.15 -11.02
C ILE A 140 1.06 -1.01 -12.26
N CYS A 141 1.68 -1.04 -13.43
CA CYS A 141 0.99 -0.86 -14.71
C CYS A 141 0.95 -2.18 -15.48
N TYR A 142 -0.16 -2.43 -16.15
CA TYR A 142 -0.38 -3.62 -16.97
C TYR A 142 -0.68 -3.22 -18.41
N VAL A 143 0.03 -3.84 -19.34
CA VAL A 143 -0.23 -3.73 -20.77
C VAL A 143 -0.85 -5.04 -21.25
N TYR A 144 -1.73 -4.95 -22.23
CA TYR A 144 -2.39 -6.11 -22.81
C TYR A 144 -2.15 -6.11 -24.31
N ASP A 145 -1.94 -7.28 -24.87
CA ASP A 145 -1.87 -7.47 -26.31
C ASP A 145 -3.28 -7.43 -26.93
N PRO A 146 -3.40 -7.42 -28.28
CA PRO A 146 -4.70 -7.42 -28.96
C PRO A 146 -5.57 -8.65 -28.66
N GLN A 147 -4.98 -9.76 -28.22
CA GLN A 147 -5.68 -10.99 -27.84
C GLN A 147 -6.18 -10.92 -26.38
N GLY A 148 -5.82 -9.88 -25.64
CA GLY A 148 -6.21 -9.67 -24.25
C GLY A 148 -5.27 -10.36 -23.24
N ASN A 149 -4.12 -10.87 -23.67
CA ASN A 149 -3.12 -11.43 -22.75
C ASN A 149 -2.39 -10.29 -22.04
N ARG A 150 -2.19 -10.46 -20.74
CA ARG A 150 -1.54 -9.46 -19.89
C ARG A 150 -0.02 -9.61 -19.92
N SER A 151 0.71 -8.50 -20.06
CA SER A 151 2.16 -8.46 -19.90
C SER A 151 2.58 -8.78 -18.47
N ALA A 152 3.88 -9.03 -18.27
CA ALA A 152 4.46 -8.88 -16.94
C ALA A 152 4.18 -7.45 -16.42
N PRO A 153 3.93 -7.29 -15.10
CA PRO A 153 3.68 -5.97 -14.51
C PRO A 153 4.90 -5.05 -14.65
N ILE A 154 4.64 -3.79 -14.97
CA ILE A 154 5.65 -2.73 -14.94
C ILE A 154 5.51 -1.99 -13.61
N VAL A 155 6.55 -2.05 -12.77
CA VAL A 155 6.51 -1.46 -11.42
C VAL A 155 7.33 -0.17 -11.37
N TYR A 156 6.67 0.92 -11.00
CA TYR A 156 7.29 2.22 -10.74
C TYR A 156 7.34 2.45 -9.23
N ASN A 157 8.55 2.47 -8.67
CA ASN A 157 8.77 2.88 -7.29
C ASN A 157 9.08 4.38 -7.26
N LEU A 158 8.16 5.17 -6.71
CA LEU A 158 8.26 6.62 -6.66
C LEU A 158 8.96 7.02 -5.36
N LEU A 159 10.29 6.88 -5.40
CA LEU A 159 11.14 7.32 -4.31
C LEU A 159 11.18 8.86 -4.29
N PRO A 160 11.18 9.49 -3.10
CA PRO A 160 11.45 10.91 -2.99
C PRO A 160 12.80 11.24 -3.62
N GLY A 161 12.87 12.29 -4.43
CA GLY A 161 14.09 12.67 -5.12
C GLY A 161 13.85 13.82 -6.08
N LYS A 162 14.90 14.15 -6.83
CA LYS A 162 14.81 15.13 -7.90
C LYS A 162 14.13 14.53 -9.12
N THR A 163 13.35 15.33 -9.83
CA THR A 163 12.77 14.94 -11.12
C THR A 163 13.86 14.82 -12.19
N PHE A 164 13.56 14.14 -13.31
CA PHE A 164 14.49 14.06 -14.44
C PHE A 164 14.90 15.46 -14.93
N GLU A 165 13.95 16.38 -15.05
CA GLU A 165 14.19 17.77 -15.48
C GLU A 165 15.05 18.54 -14.48
N GLU A 166 14.89 18.30 -13.18
CA GLU A 166 15.75 18.91 -12.15
C GLU A 166 17.19 18.37 -12.17
N VAL A 167 17.41 17.14 -12.66
CA VAL A 167 18.75 16.54 -12.75
C VAL A 167 19.44 16.89 -14.07
N PHE A 168 18.72 16.82 -15.19
CA PHE A 168 19.30 16.93 -16.52
C PHE A 168 19.01 18.27 -17.22
N GLY A 169 18.13 19.11 -16.67
CA GLY A 169 17.75 20.39 -17.26
C GLY A 169 16.91 20.27 -18.54
N VAL A 170 16.52 19.05 -18.92
CA VAL A 170 15.69 18.75 -20.09
C VAL A 170 14.48 17.92 -19.68
N LYS A 171 13.36 18.08 -20.38
CA LYS A 171 12.08 17.44 -20.03
C LYS A 171 12.04 15.94 -20.28
N SER A 172 12.81 15.47 -21.25
CA SER A 172 12.82 14.07 -21.68
C SER A 172 14.16 13.71 -22.33
N SER A 173 14.50 12.43 -22.31
CA SER A 173 15.58 11.87 -23.13
C SER A 173 15.15 11.61 -24.57
N ALA A 174 13.85 11.67 -24.87
CA ALA A 174 13.33 11.49 -26.22
C ALA A 174 13.63 12.73 -27.08
N LEU A 175 13.94 12.49 -28.36
CA LEU A 175 14.01 13.56 -29.35
C LEU A 175 12.61 14.13 -29.56
N GLU A 176 12.43 15.42 -29.28
CA GLU A 176 11.16 16.11 -29.51
C GLU A 176 10.91 16.34 -31.01
N THR A 177 11.98 16.54 -31.78
CA THR A 177 11.95 16.76 -33.23
C THR A 177 13.05 15.97 -33.91
N ASN A 178 12.83 15.57 -35.17
CA ASN A 178 13.86 14.96 -35.99
C ASN A 178 14.90 16.04 -36.39
N PRO A 179 16.17 15.92 -35.97
CA PRO A 179 17.20 16.94 -36.22
C PRO A 179 17.60 17.07 -37.69
N PHE A 180 17.17 16.15 -38.56
CA PHE A 180 17.43 16.16 -40.00
C PHE A 180 16.23 16.63 -40.83
N SER A 181 15.15 17.06 -40.18
CA SER A 181 13.93 17.50 -40.85
C SER A 181 13.85 19.01 -40.85
N GLU A 182 13.91 19.64 -42.04
CA GLU A 182 13.73 21.10 -42.17
C GLU A 182 12.31 21.57 -41.79
N ASN A 183 11.33 20.69 -41.94
CA ASN A 183 9.94 20.89 -41.51
C ASN A 183 9.48 19.70 -40.67
N PRO A 184 9.80 19.65 -39.36
CA PRO A 184 9.39 18.55 -38.51
C PRO A 184 7.87 18.52 -38.42
N GLY A 185 7.26 17.54 -39.09
CA GLY A 185 5.87 17.18 -38.90
C GLY A 185 5.63 16.61 -37.50
N PRO A 186 4.37 16.38 -37.09
CA PRO A 186 4.08 15.75 -35.81
C PRO A 186 4.77 14.38 -35.74
N ALA A 187 5.33 14.06 -34.56
CA ALA A 187 6.04 12.79 -34.32
C ALA A 187 5.21 11.54 -34.70
N ASN A 188 3.88 11.66 -34.66
CA ASN A 188 2.96 10.69 -35.27
C ASN A 188 2.01 11.43 -36.23
N PRO A 189 2.08 11.18 -37.55
CA PRO A 189 1.21 11.83 -38.55
C PRO A 189 -0.28 11.50 -38.39
N ASN A 190 -0.62 10.45 -37.62
CA ASN A 190 -1.99 10.06 -37.32
C ASN A 190 -2.48 10.55 -35.93
N ALA A 191 -1.66 11.29 -35.18
CA ALA A 191 -2.07 11.76 -33.85
C ALA A 191 -3.13 12.86 -33.98
N ARG A 192 -4.28 12.65 -33.33
CA ARG A 192 -5.30 13.70 -33.16
C ARG A 192 -4.86 14.65 -32.03
N PRO A 193 -5.06 15.97 -32.17
CA PRO A 193 -4.85 16.90 -31.07
C PRO A 193 -5.70 16.48 -29.86
N LEU A 194 -5.09 16.39 -28.68
CA LEU A 194 -5.86 16.26 -27.44
C LEU A 194 -6.57 17.60 -27.20
N GLY A 195 -7.91 17.59 -27.23
CA GLY A 195 -8.71 18.77 -26.93
C GLY A 195 -8.38 19.33 -25.55
N ARG A 196 -8.19 20.65 -25.48
CA ARG A 196 -8.01 21.39 -24.23
C ARG A 196 -9.31 21.46 -23.43
#